data_AF-A0A1J7BBI9-F1
#
_entry.id   AF-A0A1J7BBI9-F1
#
_cell.length_a   1.000
_cell.length_b   1.000
_cell.length_c   1.000
_cell.angle_alpha   90.00
_cell.angle_beta   90.00
_cell.angle_gamma   90.00
#
_symmetry.space_group_name_H-M   'P 1'
#
loop_
_entity.id
_entity.type
_entity.pdbx_description
1 polymer ?
#
loop_
_entity_poly.entity_id
_entity_poly.type
_entity_poly.pdbx_seq_one_letter_code
_entity_poly.pdbx_strand_id
1 'polypeptide(L)'
;MPVQADKSQRIINNAVKERQWRRSGKSRTTAAIVLAAFLVLGLFLVIKVYPGHPGDTAAPTCNGTVMSQGDQCQETVNGVPTHTYSYADMLAKQQATHPAAMVIGIIAIAIAVVFFVPAMRSLSPSKPWGTARPEPCPRCGRSELREKQITHTETHGRVRSTWRGIVTLCTAECGFTAVRKP
;
A
#
# COMPACT_ATOMS: atom_id res chain seq x y z
N MET A 1 37.32 -2.89 24.42
CA MET A 1 36.78 -3.13 23.05
C MET A 1 35.31 -3.64 23.06
N PRO A 2 34.32 -2.92 23.64
CA PRO A 2 32.93 -3.41 23.74
C PRO A 2 32.01 -3.10 22.53
N VAL A 3 32.38 -2.14 21.67
CA VAL A 3 31.47 -1.60 20.63
C VAL A 3 31.15 -2.57 19.49
N GLN A 4 32.03 -3.55 19.21
CA GLN A 4 31.78 -4.54 18.14
C GLN A 4 30.81 -5.65 18.56
N ALA A 5 30.81 -6.04 19.84
CA ALA A 5 29.89 -7.05 20.36
C ALA A 5 28.44 -6.56 20.32
N ASP A 6 28.19 -5.29 20.63
CA ASP A 6 26.86 -4.68 20.58
C ASP A 6 26.28 -4.67 19.15
N LYS A 7 27.10 -4.29 18.16
CA LYS A 7 26.65 -4.21 16.75
C LYS A 7 26.25 -5.57 16.19
N SER A 8 27.05 -6.60 16.41
CA SER A 8 26.74 -7.96 15.97
C SER A 8 25.44 -8.47 16.61
N GLN A 9 25.24 -8.20 17.90
CA GLN A 9 24.01 -8.59 18.60
C GLN A 9 22.78 -7.88 18.03
N ARG A 10 22.86 -6.60 17.70
CA ARG A 10 21.76 -5.87 17.04
C ARG A 10 21.38 -6.48 15.69
N ILE A 11 22.36 -6.87 14.88
CA ILE A 11 22.12 -7.51 13.59
C ILE A 11 21.45 -8.90 13.80
N ILE A 12 21.90 -9.69 14.78
CA ILE A 12 21.27 -10.97 15.14
C ILE A 12 19.82 -10.74 15.59
N ASN A 13 19.59 -9.81 16.52
CA ASN A 13 18.26 -9.51 17.03
C ASN A 13 17.31 -9.07 15.91
N ASN A 14 17.78 -8.26 14.96
CA ASN A 14 17.00 -7.88 13.78
C ASN A 14 16.67 -9.08 12.89
N ALA A 15 17.62 -10.00 12.67
CA ALA A 15 17.40 -11.21 11.90
C ALA A 15 16.36 -12.14 12.56
N VAL A 16 16.47 -12.36 13.86
CA VAL A 16 15.53 -13.16 14.66
C VAL A 16 14.15 -12.53 14.63
N LYS A 17 14.07 -11.21 14.87
CA LYS A 17 12.83 -10.44 14.81
C LYS A 17 12.18 -10.54 13.43
N GLU A 18 12.95 -10.40 12.35
CA GLU A 18 12.43 -10.53 10.98
C GLU A 18 11.85 -11.93 10.73
N ARG A 19 12.54 -12.99 11.17
CA ARG A 19 12.06 -14.37 11.03
C ARG A 19 10.77 -14.61 11.83
N GLN A 20 10.71 -14.12 13.07
CA GLN A 20 9.51 -14.21 13.90
C GLN A 20 8.33 -13.45 13.28
N TRP A 21 8.58 -12.24 12.79
CA TRP A 21 7.58 -11.43 12.09
C TRP A 21 6.99 -12.16 10.88
N ARG A 22 7.84 -12.77 10.04
CA ARG A 22 7.39 -13.57 8.90
C ARG A 22 6.57 -14.80 9.31
N ARG A 23 6.97 -15.49 10.38
CA ARG A 23 6.21 -16.65 10.92
C ARG A 23 4.84 -16.26 11.46
N SER A 24 4.72 -15.08 12.06
CA SER A 24 3.48 -14.65 12.71
C SER A 24 2.33 -14.40 11.72
N GLY A 25 2.61 -14.24 10.43
CA GLY A 25 1.61 -13.88 9.42
C GLY A 25 1.00 -12.48 9.60
N LYS A 26 1.33 -11.75 10.68
CA LYS A 26 0.76 -10.43 10.99
C LYS A 26 0.96 -9.42 9.87
N SER A 27 2.13 -9.44 9.23
CA SER A 27 2.41 -8.55 8.10
C SER A 27 1.47 -8.79 6.92
N ARG A 28 1.12 -10.05 6.63
CA ARG A 28 0.16 -10.40 5.58
C ARG A 28 -1.23 -9.91 5.93
N THR A 29 -1.66 -10.08 7.18
CA THR A 29 -2.96 -9.58 7.65
C THR A 29 -3.05 -8.07 7.56
N THR A 30 -2.02 -7.35 8.02
CA THR A 30 -1.97 -5.88 7.91
C THR A 30 -2.00 -5.42 6.46
N ALA A 31 -1.20 -6.03 5.58
CA ALA A 31 -1.20 -5.68 4.16
C ALA A 31 -2.57 -5.94 3.50
N ALA A 32 -3.21 -7.08 3.81
CA ALA A 32 -4.54 -7.41 3.29
C ALA A 32 -5.60 -6.40 3.75
N ILE A 33 -5.58 -6.01 5.04
CA ILE A 33 -6.50 -4.99 5.58
C ILE A 33 -6.30 -3.65 4.90
N VAL A 34 -5.06 -3.20 4.74
CA VAL A 34 -4.75 -1.92 4.08
C VAL A 34 -5.24 -1.93 2.63
N LEU A 35 -4.94 -2.99 1.87
CA LEU A 35 -5.38 -3.09 0.48
C LEU A 35 -6.91 -3.20 0.35
N ALA A 36 -7.57 -3.92 1.25
CA ALA A 36 -9.03 -3.99 1.31
C ALA A 36 -9.63 -2.60 1.62
N ALA A 37 -9.02 -1.82 2.52
CA ALA A 37 -9.46 -0.46 2.81
C ALA A 37 -9.34 0.45 1.59
N PHE A 38 -8.24 0.37 0.82
CA PHE A 38 -8.10 1.10 -0.45
C PHE A 38 -9.15 0.69 -1.48
N LEU A 39 -9.45 -0.60 -1.58
CA LEU A 39 -10.46 -1.11 -2.50
C LEU A 39 -11.86 -0.61 -2.12
N VAL A 40 -12.23 -0.68 -0.84
CA VAL A 40 -13.52 -0.18 -0.33
C VAL A 40 -13.64 1.32 -0.51
N LEU A 41 -12.60 2.09 -0.18
CA LEU A 41 -12.58 3.55 -0.38
C LEU A 41 -12.67 3.92 -1.86
N GLY A 42 -11.92 3.22 -2.71
CA GLY A 42 -11.95 3.42 -4.16
C GLY A 42 -13.34 3.13 -4.75
N LEU A 43 -13.96 2.01 -4.36
CA LEU A 43 -15.32 1.68 -4.74
C LEU A 43 -16.33 2.71 -4.24
N PHE A 44 -16.20 3.15 -2.97
CA PHE A 44 -17.09 4.16 -2.41
C PHE A 44 -17.01 5.47 -3.19
N LEU A 45 -15.81 5.94 -3.51
CA LEU A 45 -15.61 7.15 -4.32
C LEU A 45 -16.20 6.98 -5.71
N VAL A 46 -15.94 5.86 -6.38
CA VAL A 46 -16.52 5.59 -7.69
C VAL A 46 -18.05 5.58 -7.59
N ILE A 47 -18.66 4.82 -6.68
CA ILE A 47 -20.13 4.72 -6.57
C ILE A 47 -20.78 6.07 -6.24
N LYS A 48 -20.19 6.86 -5.33
CA LYS A 48 -20.75 8.16 -4.94
C LYS A 48 -20.60 9.26 -5.98
N VAL A 49 -19.59 9.13 -6.83
CA VAL A 49 -19.24 10.13 -7.84
C VAL A 49 -19.65 9.68 -9.25
N TYR A 50 -20.08 8.42 -9.40
CA TYR A 50 -20.44 7.87 -10.69
C TYR A 50 -21.64 8.62 -11.26
N PRO A 51 -21.54 9.17 -12.48
CA PRO A 51 -22.67 9.81 -13.14
C PRO A 51 -23.76 8.76 -13.38
N GLY A 52 -24.87 8.87 -12.65
CA GLY A 52 -25.95 7.87 -12.64
C GLY A 52 -26.45 7.47 -11.26
N HIS A 53 -26.04 8.17 -10.19
CA HIS A 53 -26.73 8.04 -8.91
C HIS A 53 -28.20 8.48 -9.10
N PRO A 54 -29.20 7.88 -8.43
CA PRO A 54 -30.62 8.23 -8.64
C PRO A 54 -30.96 9.69 -8.26
N GLY A 55 -30.03 10.41 -7.61
CA GLY A 55 -30.13 11.87 -7.42
C GLY A 55 -29.62 12.71 -8.59
N ASP A 56 -28.79 12.14 -9.48
CA ASP A 56 -28.23 12.79 -10.67
C ASP A 56 -29.12 12.66 -11.91
N THR A 57 -30.23 11.92 -11.81
CA THR A 57 -31.32 11.96 -12.79
C THR A 57 -32.26 13.14 -12.57
N ALA A 58 -32.02 13.96 -11.54
CA ALA A 58 -32.71 15.21 -11.37
C ALA A 58 -32.43 16.11 -12.58
N ALA A 59 -33.49 16.73 -13.10
CA ALA A 59 -33.35 17.68 -14.20
C ALA A 59 -32.40 18.82 -13.77
N PRO A 60 -31.47 19.24 -14.66
CA PRO A 60 -30.51 20.30 -14.35
C PRO A 60 -31.23 21.60 -14.02
N THR A 61 -30.62 22.41 -13.16
CA THR A 61 -31.15 23.72 -12.79
C THR A 61 -30.39 24.85 -13.49
N CYS A 62 -31.10 25.88 -13.91
CA CYS A 62 -30.55 27.12 -14.46
C CYS A 62 -31.02 28.28 -13.59
N ASN A 63 -30.11 29.04 -12.96
CA ASN A 63 -30.47 30.15 -12.08
C ASN A 63 -31.50 29.80 -10.97
N GLY A 64 -31.48 28.54 -10.50
CA GLY A 64 -32.39 28.04 -9.46
C GLY A 64 -33.71 27.46 -9.95
N THR A 65 -34.03 27.53 -11.25
CA THR A 65 -35.20 26.87 -11.84
C THR A 65 -34.82 25.54 -12.49
N VAL A 66 -35.66 24.52 -12.32
CA VAL A 66 -35.49 23.21 -12.94
C VAL A 66 -35.80 23.32 -14.44
N MET A 67 -34.89 22.86 -15.30
CA MET A 67 -35.06 22.88 -16.75
C MET A 67 -35.87 21.66 -17.24
N SER A 68 -36.60 21.82 -18.35
CA SER A 68 -37.25 20.75 -19.10
C SER A 68 -36.51 20.43 -20.41
N GLN A 69 -36.79 19.26 -21.01
CA GLN A 69 -36.22 18.93 -22.32
C GLN A 69 -36.65 19.98 -23.37
N GLY A 70 -35.68 20.62 -24.00
CA GLY A 70 -35.89 21.71 -24.98
C GLY A 70 -35.59 23.10 -24.44
N ASP A 71 -35.47 23.27 -23.11
CA ASP A 71 -35.12 24.56 -22.51
C ASP A 71 -33.66 24.94 -22.79
N GLN A 72 -33.42 26.26 -22.85
CA GLN A 72 -32.10 26.85 -22.97
C GLN A 72 -31.79 27.69 -21.73
N CYS A 73 -30.60 27.49 -21.18
CA CYS A 73 -30.08 28.27 -20.06
C CYS A 73 -29.14 29.36 -20.58
N GLN A 74 -29.50 30.63 -20.38
CA GLN A 74 -28.59 31.75 -20.65
C GLN A 74 -27.85 32.13 -19.38
N GLU A 75 -26.52 32.07 -19.45
CA GLU A 75 -25.64 32.57 -18.40
C GLU A 75 -25.33 34.04 -18.70
N THR A 76 -25.69 34.94 -17.79
CA THR A 76 -25.44 36.37 -17.92
C THR A 76 -24.33 36.79 -16.97
N VAL A 77 -23.28 37.41 -17.51
CA VAL A 77 -22.21 38.02 -16.70
C VAL A 77 -22.35 39.53 -16.84
N ASN A 78 -22.58 40.24 -15.73
CA ASN A 78 -22.84 41.69 -15.72
C ASN A 78 -24.01 42.13 -16.62
N GLY A 79 -25.07 41.31 -16.70
CA GLY A 79 -26.27 41.62 -17.48
C GLY A 79 -26.16 41.41 -18.99
N VAL A 80 -25.01 40.94 -19.49
CA VAL A 80 -24.82 40.58 -20.91
C VAL A 80 -24.84 39.06 -21.05
N PRO A 81 -25.64 38.49 -21.98
CA PRO A 81 -25.64 37.05 -22.23
C PRO A 81 -24.30 36.63 -22.85
N THR A 82 -23.59 35.72 -22.19
CA THR A 82 -22.27 35.24 -22.65
C THR A 82 -22.37 33.89 -23.34
N HIS A 83 -23.11 32.95 -22.76
CA HIS A 83 -23.28 31.61 -23.31
C HIS A 83 -24.71 31.12 -23.12
N THR A 84 -25.20 30.37 -24.10
CA THR A 84 -26.48 29.65 -24.03
C THR A 84 -26.17 28.16 -24.00
N TYR A 85 -26.59 27.47 -22.95
CA TYR A 85 -26.42 26.03 -22.79
C TYR A 85 -27.76 25.36 -23.02
N SER A 86 -27.78 24.29 -23.82
CA SER A 86 -28.97 23.45 -23.93
C SER A 86 -29.15 22.60 -22.67
N TYR A 87 -30.35 22.03 -22.51
CA TYR A 87 -30.62 21.01 -21.49
C TYR A 87 -29.55 19.89 -21.47
N ALA A 88 -29.12 19.42 -22.65
CA ALA A 88 -28.12 18.36 -22.76
C ALA A 88 -26.74 18.81 -22.28
N ASP A 89 -26.35 20.07 -22.56
CA ASP A 89 -25.06 20.62 -22.13
C ASP A 89 -25.00 20.79 -20.61
N MET A 90 -26.09 21.27 -20.00
CA MET A 90 -26.18 21.41 -18.54
C MET A 90 -26.15 20.04 -17.85
N LEU A 91 -26.83 19.05 -18.42
CA LEU A 91 -26.77 17.66 -17.92
C LEU A 91 -25.35 17.09 -18.00
N ALA A 92 -24.65 17.32 -19.12
CA ALA A 92 -23.26 16.89 -19.28
C ALA A 92 -22.31 17.61 -18.29
N LYS A 93 -22.51 18.91 -18.05
CA LYS A 93 -21.73 19.71 -17.09
C LYS A 93 -21.95 19.24 -15.65
N GLN A 94 -23.18 18.88 -15.29
CA GLN A 94 -23.53 18.31 -13.98
C GLN A 94 -22.93 16.92 -13.78
N GLN A 95 -22.89 16.08 -14.82
CA GLN A 95 -22.19 14.80 -14.78
C GLN A 95 -20.66 14.97 -14.68
N ALA A 96 -20.12 16.07 -15.19
CA ALA A 96 -18.70 16.37 -15.18
C ALA A 96 -18.21 17.08 -13.91
N THR A 97 -19.03 17.26 -12.86
CA THR A 97 -18.69 18.10 -11.70
C THR A 97 -17.59 17.52 -10.80
N HIS A 98 -17.29 16.22 -10.90
CA HIS A 98 -16.33 15.54 -10.02
C HIS A 98 -15.36 14.57 -10.72
N PRO A 99 -14.66 15.01 -11.79
CA PRO A 99 -13.79 14.11 -12.57
C PRO A 99 -12.59 13.66 -11.73
N ALA A 100 -12.10 14.52 -10.84
CA ALA A 100 -10.97 14.22 -9.96
C ALA A 100 -11.26 13.07 -8.98
N ALA A 101 -12.44 13.05 -8.35
CA ALA A 101 -12.77 12.03 -7.37
C ALA A 101 -13.00 10.64 -8.03
N MET A 102 -13.55 10.62 -9.24
CA MET A 102 -13.63 9.40 -10.05
C MET A 102 -12.24 8.87 -10.42
N VAL A 103 -11.34 9.74 -10.91
CA VAL A 103 -9.97 9.37 -11.25
C VAL A 103 -9.22 8.82 -10.03
N ILE A 104 -9.35 9.48 -8.88
CA ILE A 104 -8.75 9.02 -7.61
C ILE A 104 -9.30 7.64 -7.22
N GLY A 105 -10.61 7.43 -7.32
CA GLY A 105 -11.25 6.15 -7.01
C GLY A 105 -10.73 5.00 -7.90
N ILE A 106 -10.62 5.23 -9.20
CA ILE A 106 -10.08 4.25 -10.15
C ILE A 106 -8.61 3.93 -9.85
N ILE A 107 -7.79 4.95 -9.60
CA ILE A 107 -6.37 4.75 -9.24
C ILE A 107 -6.24 3.92 -7.96
N ALA A 108 -7.06 4.22 -6.94
CA ALA A 108 -7.06 3.46 -5.68
C ALA A 108 -7.41 1.98 -5.88
N ILE A 109 -8.43 1.68 -6.70
CA ILE A 109 -8.80 0.30 -7.05
C ILE A 109 -7.67 -0.38 -7.83
N ALA A 110 -7.09 0.29 -8.82
CA ALA A 110 -6.00 -0.27 -9.62
C ALA A 110 -4.79 -0.63 -8.74
N ILE A 111 -4.40 0.26 -7.82
CA ILE A 111 -3.34 -0.02 -6.83
C ILE A 111 -3.72 -1.23 -5.97
N ALA A 112 -4.95 -1.26 -5.42
CA ALA A 112 -5.38 -2.36 -4.58
C ALA A 112 -5.26 -3.71 -5.31
N VAL A 113 -5.75 -3.81 -6.55
CA VAL A 113 -5.74 -5.05 -7.34
C VAL A 113 -4.32 -5.46 -7.76
N VAL A 114 -3.54 -4.53 -8.32
CA VAL A 114 -2.19 -4.82 -8.83
C VAL A 114 -1.26 -5.27 -7.70
N PHE A 115 -1.36 -4.66 -6.52
CA PHE A 115 -0.48 -4.98 -5.41
C PHE A 115 -0.98 -6.13 -4.53
N PHE A 116 -2.24 -6.56 -4.65
CA PHE A 116 -2.80 -7.63 -3.82
C PHE A 116 -2.06 -8.96 -3.92
N VAL A 117 -1.97 -9.52 -5.12
CA VAL A 117 -1.29 -10.81 -5.35
C VAL A 117 0.20 -10.77 -4.94
N PRO A 118 1.03 -9.80 -5.37
CA PRO A 118 2.44 -9.77 -5.00
C PRO A 118 2.65 -9.51 -3.50
N ALA A 119 1.82 -8.68 -2.84
CA ALA A 119 1.88 -8.51 -1.40
C ALA A 119 1.59 -9.85 -0.68
N MET A 120 0.53 -10.55 -1.08
CA MET A 120 0.13 -11.81 -0.45
C MET A 120 1.15 -12.94 -0.69
N ARG A 121 1.78 -12.99 -1.86
CA ARG A 121 2.85 -13.97 -2.16
C ARG A 121 4.15 -13.64 -1.43
N SER A 122 4.57 -12.38 -1.41
CA SER A 122 5.84 -11.98 -0.79
C SER A 122 5.81 -12.08 0.73
N LEU A 123 4.64 -11.84 1.34
CA LEU A 123 4.39 -11.93 2.77
C LEU A 123 3.92 -13.32 3.23
N SER A 124 4.01 -14.34 2.37
CA SER A 124 3.58 -15.69 2.73
C SER A 124 4.45 -16.25 3.88
N PRO A 125 3.84 -16.76 4.97
CA PRO A 125 4.58 -17.40 6.06
C PRO A 125 5.29 -18.68 5.62
N SER A 126 4.88 -19.27 4.49
CA SER A 126 5.55 -20.42 3.89
C SER A 126 6.88 -20.08 3.23
N LYS A 127 7.15 -18.80 2.94
CA LYS A 127 8.42 -18.40 2.34
C LYS A 127 9.51 -18.47 3.40
N PRO A 128 10.50 -19.37 3.25
CA PRO A 128 11.51 -19.52 4.28
C PRO A 128 12.39 -18.27 4.38
N TRP A 129 12.92 -18.04 5.58
CA TRP A 129 13.84 -16.93 5.84
C TRP A 129 15.23 -17.29 5.33
N GLY A 130 15.78 -16.51 4.38
CA GLY A 130 17.14 -16.71 3.89
C GLY A 130 17.34 -17.92 2.97
N THR A 131 18.57 -18.10 2.51
CA THR A 131 19.02 -19.26 1.73
C THR A 131 19.36 -20.41 2.66
N ALA A 132 19.05 -21.65 2.26
CA ALA A 132 19.45 -22.82 3.02
C ALA A 132 20.96 -23.04 2.87
N ARG A 133 21.65 -23.38 3.96
CA ARG A 133 23.02 -23.86 3.90
C ARG A 133 23.04 -25.38 3.75
N PRO A 134 23.99 -25.93 2.97
CA PRO A 134 24.12 -27.38 2.81
C PRO A 134 24.64 -28.07 4.08
N GLU A 135 25.36 -27.33 4.92
CA GLU A 135 25.95 -27.84 6.16
C GLU A 135 24.89 -27.98 7.28
N PRO A 136 24.97 -29.04 8.10
CA PRO A 136 24.12 -29.18 9.27
C PRO A 136 24.45 -28.11 10.31
N CYS A 137 23.47 -27.79 11.16
CA CYS A 137 23.68 -26.85 12.27
C CYS A 137 24.75 -27.38 13.24
N PRO A 138 25.80 -26.60 13.56
CA PRO A 138 26.90 -27.07 14.41
C PRO A 138 26.48 -27.32 15.86
N ARG A 139 25.32 -26.80 16.30
CA ARG A 139 24.83 -26.96 17.68
C ARG A 139 23.86 -28.14 17.86
N CYS A 140 23.05 -28.45 16.84
CA CYS A 140 21.96 -29.45 16.96
C CYS A 140 21.88 -30.43 15.79
N GLY A 141 22.80 -30.38 14.82
CA GLY A 141 22.89 -31.32 13.69
C GLY A 141 21.79 -31.20 12.63
N ARG A 142 20.72 -30.43 12.86
CA ARG A 142 19.59 -30.29 11.90
C ARG A 142 20.00 -29.53 10.63
N SER A 143 19.40 -29.88 9.49
CA SER A 143 19.60 -29.25 8.18
C SER A 143 18.80 -27.96 7.96
N GLU A 144 18.19 -27.40 9.03
CA GLU A 144 17.42 -26.15 8.97
C GLU A 144 18.28 -24.88 9.07
N LEU A 145 19.58 -25.01 8.81
CA LEU A 145 20.51 -23.89 8.86
C LEU A 145 20.25 -22.96 7.66
N ARG A 146 19.98 -21.70 7.93
CA ARG A 146 19.71 -20.70 6.89
C ARG A 146 20.52 -19.44 7.11
N GLU A 147 20.90 -18.80 6.02
CA GLU A 147 21.65 -17.54 6.04
C GLU A 147 20.95 -16.44 5.26
N LYS A 148 21.12 -15.21 5.71
CA LYS A 148 20.59 -14.03 5.03
C LYS A 148 21.46 -12.82 5.32
N GLN A 149 21.71 -12.01 4.30
CA GLN A 149 22.30 -10.70 4.50
C GLN A 149 21.29 -9.75 5.14
N ILE A 150 21.68 -9.15 6.26
CA ILE A 150 20.89 -8.17 6.99
C ILE A 150 21.64 -6.84 6.96
N THR A 151 20.91 -5.78 6.64
CA THR A 151 21.39 -4.41 6.72
C THR A 151 20.68 -3.73 7.88
N HIS A 152 21.43 -3.16 8.81
CA HIS A 152 20.90 -2.32 9.87
C HIS A 152 21.40 -0.90 9.66
N THR A 153 20.48 0.05 9.71
CA THR A 153 20.79 1.47 9.61
C THR A 153 20.29 2.13 10.87
N GLU A 154 21.16 2.91 11.50
CA GLU A 154 20.83 3.73 12.67
C GLU A 154 21.22 5.17 12.37
N THR A 155 20.34 6.09 12.74
CA THR A 155 20.54 7.53 12.51
C THR A 155 20.70 8.21 13.86
N HIS A 156 21.85 8.85 14.07
CA HIS A 156 22.18 9.61 15.28
C HIS A 156 22.37 11.08 14.87
N GLY A 157 21.37 11.90 15.15
CA GLY A 157 21.34 13.30 14.68
C GLY A 157 21.40 13.38 13.15
N ARG A 158 22.44 14.03 12.61
CA ARG A 158 22.68 14.13 11.16
C ARG A 158 23.48 12.96 10.58
N VAL A 159 24.04 12.08 11.41
CA VAL A 159 24.91 10.99 10.96
C VAL A 159 24.10 9.70 10.80
N ARG A 160 24.13 9.15 9.59
CA ARG A 160 23.51 7.85 9.27
C ARG A 160 24.59 6.78 9.19
N SER A 161 24.59 5.86 10.15
CA SER A 161 25.48 4.70 10.15
C SER A 161 24.76 3.48 9.58
N THR A 162 25.40 2.77 8.64
CA THR A 162 24.84 1.56 8.03
C THR A 162 25.82 0.40 8.22
N TRP A 163 25.34 -0.72 8.73
CA TRP A 163 26.10 -1.93 8.93
C TRP A 163 25.44 -3.09 8.19
N ARG A 164 26.26 -3.93 7.57
CA ARG A 164 25.82 -5.12 6.83
C ARG A 164 26.50 -6.34 7.43
N GLY A 165 25.76 -7.44 7.56
CA GLY A 165 26.27 -8.71 8.03
C GLY A 165 25.48 -9.87 7.44
N ILE A 166 26.14 -10.99 7.21
CA ILE A 166 25.45 -12.25 6.86
C ILE A 166 25.16 -12.96 8.18
N VAL A 167 23.87 -13.10 8.49
CA VAL A 167 23.41 -13.78 9.70
C VAL A 167 23.03 -15.21 9.33
N THR A 168 23.51 -16.16 10.10
CA THR A 168 23.12 -17.57 10.01
C THR A 168 22.28 -17.92 11.23
N LEU A 169 21.09 -18.48 11.02
CA LEU A 169 20.17 -18.91 12.06
C LEU A 169 19.75 -20.37 11.83
N CYS A 170 19.65 -21.16 12.89
CA CYS A 170 18.97 -22.47 12.86
C CYS A 170 17.56 -22.35 13.45
N THR A 171 16.95 -23.43 13.96
CA THR A 171 15.62 -23.41 14.57
C THR A 171 15.58 -22.56 15.83
N ALA A 172 14.38 -22.07 16.19
CA ALA A 172 14.19 -21.31 17.43
C ALA A 172 14.53 -22.14 18.67
N GLU A 173 14.26 -23.46 18.64
CA GLU A 173 14.61 -24.43 19.70
C GLU A 173 16.12 -24.58 19.88
N CYS A 174 16.87 -24.62 18.78
CA CYS A 174 18.31 -24.81 18.79
C CYS A 174 19.07 -23.54 19.22
N GLY A 175 18.50 -22.36 18.95
CA GLY A 175 19.07 -21.08 19.37
C GLY A 175 20.46 -20.77 18.79
N PHE A 176 20.88 -21.46 17.73
CA PHE A 176 22.15 -21.20 17.07
C PHE A 176 22.05 -19.94 16.20
N THR A 177 22.94 -18.99 16.46
CA THR A 177 23.07 -17.74 15.72
C THR A 177 24.54 -17.44 15.48
N ALA A 178 24.90 -17.09 14.24
CA ALA A 178 26.24 -16.64 13.89
C ALA A 178 26.17 -15.44 12.95
N VAL A 179 27.16 -14.55 13.02
CA VAL A 179 27.30 -13.40 12.11
C VAL A 179 28.68 -13.42 11.50
N ARG A 180 28.74 -13.26 10.18
CA ARG A 180 29.99 -12.98 9.46
C ARG A 180 29.89 -11.67 8.70
N LYS A 181 31.05 -11.04 8.47
CA LYS A 181 31.13 -9.91 7.54
C LYS A 181 30.78 -10.41 6.13
N PRO A 182 30.07 -9.59 5.32
CA PRO A 182 29.81 -9.92 3.93
C PRO A 182 31.11 -10.07 3.14
#